data_AF-A0A0A8X2M4-F1
#
_entry.id   AF-A0A0A8X2M4-F1
#
_cell.length_a   1.000
_cell.length_b   1.000
_cell.length_c   1.000
_cell.angle_alpha   90.00
_cell.angle_beta   90.00
_cell.angle_gamma   90.00
#
_symmetry.space_group_name_H-M   'P 1'
#
loop_
_entity.id
_entity.type
_entity.pdbx_description
1 polymer ?
#
loop_
_entity_poly.entity_id
_entity_poly.type
_entity_poly.pdbx_seq_one_letter_code
_entity_poly.pdbx_strand_id
1 'polypeptide(L)'
;MANYRKEPLDHRMLEPLKNRPDLEPDAQFVIRMRAKLASDKKQPSRYTKKNPVFGYVLASTFAIALFSLIAAPYLLPSVSVPEHVENVPGMDFEETIAGNDAYREFYENISKTLGTPEPAKIVIYYFEFLRQKDADSLKKYLLEGDLQTAQELILRYEGMDHSSIAFENMVPSKAKHSYEIYFSYMDLAVEERKSGSFLLETMDEKIVYVSDPPEEEKRAKATNFELTKEESDAYGWFTLDHNRQYLKELSPISIAKLYVQAQLDKDYSTQYALYTSREDRRLWTLEEGLDQSEKEDLSREEILDSLGWITSGKFIKEDEISGHIEYTDENGNLKGFRMIMDEDGIWKVAFLPVQ
;
A
#
# COMPACT_ATOMS: atom_id res chain seq x y z
N MET A 1 -25.52 37.78 -31.24
CA MET A 1 -24.62 37.28 -30.18
C MET A 1 -24.41 38.42 -29.20
N ALA A 2 -24.96 38.30 -28.00
CA ALA A 2 -24.96 39.37 -26.99
C ALA A 2 -23.73 39.26 -26.09
N ASN A 3 -23.07 40.40 -25.86
CA ASN A 3 -21.80 40.53 -25.15
C ASN A 3 -22.10 40.72 -23.64
N TYR A 4 -21.89 39.69 -22.82
CA TYR A 4 -22.04 39.79 -21.36
C TYR A 4 -20.74 40.33 -20.74
N ARG A 5 -20.77 41.59 -20.28
CA ARG A 5 -19.75 42.14 -19.37
C ARG A 5 -19.96 41.52 -17.99
N LYS A 6 -18.93 40.87 -17.44
CA LYS A 6 -18.87 40.49 -16.02
C LYS A 6 -18.84 41.76 -15.17
N GLU A 7 -19.90 42.02 -14.41
CA GLU A 7 -19.87 43.02 -13.34
C GLU A 7 -19.06 42.46 -12.15
N PRO A 8 -18.23 43.28 -11.49
CA PRO A 8 -17.48 42.85 -10.31
C PRO A 8 -18.43 42.50 -9.17
N LEU A 9 -18.12 41.42 -8.42
CA LEU A 9 -18.89 40.97 -7.26
C LEU A 9 -19.17 42.15 -6.32
N ASP A 10 -20.45 42.47 -6.13
CA ASP A 10 -20.88 43.58 -5.29
C ASP A 10 -20.58 43.26 -3.81
N HIS A 11 -19.55 43.92 -3.27
CA HIS A 11 -19.14 43.81 -1.87
C HIS A 11 -20.27 44.09 -0.86
N ARG A 12 -21.36 44.74 -1.29
CA ARG A 12 -22.57 44.93 -0.47
C ARG A 12 -23.23 43.62 -0.04
N MET A 13 -23.04 42.53 -0.79
CA MET A 13 -23.61 41.23 -0.43
C MET A 13 -23.00 40.66 0.86
N LEU A 14 -21.78 41.07 1.24
CA LEU A 14 -21.06 40.56 2.41
C LEU A 14 -21.22 41.43 3.66
N GLU A 15 -21.74 42.65 3.54
CA GLU A 15 -21.97 43.55 4.68
C GLU A 15 -22.92 42.99 5.75
N PRO A 16 -23.99 42.25 5.42
CA PRO A 16 -24.88 41.66 6.43
C PRO A 16 -24.22 40.56 7.27
N LEU A 17 -23.19 39.89 6.73
CA LEU A 17 -22.47 38.82 7.45
C LEU A 17 -21.41 39.38 8.40
N LYS A 18 -20.75 40.48 8.01
CA LYS A 18 -19.75 41.16 8.85
C LYS A 18 -20.37 41.88 10.06
N ASN A 19 -21.62 42.33 9.93
CA ASN A 19 -22.29 43.14 10.95
C ASN A 19 -23.37 42.36 11.73
N ARG A 20 -23.22 41.04 11.82
CA ARG A 20 -24.14 40.20 12.57
C ARG A 20 -23.95 40.41 14.08
N PRO A 21 -24.99 40.81 14.83
CA PRO A 21 -24.90 41.09 16.26
C PRO A 21 -24.74 39.83 17.13
N ASP A 22 -24.77 38.64 16.51
CA ASP A 22 -24.69 37.30 17.11
C ASP A 22 -23.31 36.61 16.92
N LEU A 23 -22.24 37.36 16.61
CA LEU A 23 -20.89 36.80 16.45
C LEU A 23 -20.33 36.18 17.75
N GLU A 24 -20.81 36.60 18.92
CA GLU A 24 -20.45 35.97 20.18
C GLU A 24 -21.38 34.77 20.46
N PRO A 25 -20.83 33.56 20.66
CA PRO A 25 -21.64 32.39 20.93
C PRO A 25 -22.48 32.60 22.19
N ASP A 26 -23.76 32.20 22.15
CA ASP A 26 -24.70 32.32 23.27
C ASP A 26 -24.05 31.90 24.59
N ALA A 27 -23.96 32.83 25.54
CA ALA A 27 -23.33 32.60 26.83
C ALA A 27 -23.98 31.41 27.58
N GLN A 28 -25.29 31.19 27.41
CA GLN A 28 -26.00 30.05 28.00
C GLN A 28 -25.58 28.72 27.39
N PHE A 29 -25.23 28.70 26.10
CA PHE A 29 -24.67 27.52 25.44
C PHE A 29 -23.29 27.18 25.98
N VAL A 30 -22.40 28.18 26.11
CA VAL A 30 -21.04 27.97 26.67
C VAL A 30 -21.09 27.47 28.11
N ILE A 31 -21.99 28.01 28.94
CA ILE A 31 -22.19 27.57 30.33
C ILE A 31 -22.70 26.11 30.37
N ARG A 32 -23.69 25.75 29.54
CA ARG A 32 -24.21 24.38 29.47
C ARG A 32 -23.16 23.38 29.00
N MET A 33 -22.33 23.75 28.02
CA MET A 33 -21.26 22.88 27.52
C MET A 33 -20.20 22.63 28.61
N ARG A 34 -19.77 23.67 29.32
CA ARG A 34 -18.83 23.52 30.44
C ARG A 34 -19.39 22.68 31.58
N ALA A 35 -20.66 22.86 31.93
CA ALA A 35 -21.32 22.06 32.95
C ALA A 35 -21.38 20.57 32.57
N LYS A 36 -21.68 20.26 31.30
CA LYS A 36 -21.77 18.89 30.79
C LYS A 36 -20.39 18.19 30.80
N LEU A 37 -19.35 18.88 30.36
CA LEU A 37 -17.96 18.38 30.37
C LEU A 37 -17.40 18.19 31.78
N ALA A 38 -17.82 19.03 32.74
CA ALA A 38 -17.45 18.89 34.13
C ALA A 38 -18.19 17.73 34.83
N SER A 39 -19.43 17.43 34.43
CA SER A 39 -20.23 16.35 35.02
C SER A 39 -19.87 14.93 34.52
N ASP A 40 -19.24 14.81 33.36
CA ASP A 40 -18.88 13.49 32.77
C ASP A 40 -17.61 12.86 33.36
N LYS A 41 -16.89 13.57 34.25
CA LYS A 41 -15.77 12.99 34.99
C LYS A 41 -16.24 12.42 36.33
N LYS A 42 -16.39 11.09 36.36
CA LYS A 42 -16.54 10.17 37.50
C LYS A 42 -17.97 9.80 37.88
N GLN A 43 -18.47 8.71 37.30
CA GLN A 43 -19.09 7.67 38.12
C GLN A 43 -18.31 6.36 37.96
N PRO A 44 -17.66 5.84 39.02
CA PRO A 44 -17.20 4.45 39.00
C PRO A 44 -18.45 3.57 38.89
N SER A 45 -18.47 2.69 37.90
CA SER A 45 -19.55 1.73 37.73
C SER A 45 -19.72 0.95 39.04
N ARG A 46 -20.90 1.05 39.64
CA ARG A 46 -21.27 0.20 40.79
C ARG A 46 -21.35 -1.24 40.29
N TYR A 47 -20.24 -1.97 40.38
CA TYR A 47 -20.23 -3.42 40.33
C TYR A 47 -21.13 -3.93 41.45
N THR A 48 -22.32 -4.36 41.08
CA THR A 48 -23.22 -5.11 41.96
C THR A 48 -22.56 -6.46 42.24
N LYS A 49 -22.29 -6.74 43.52
CA LYS A 49 -21.88 -8.07 44.02
C LYS A 49 -22.91 -9.10 43.58
N LYS A 50 -22.70 -9.75 42.43
CA LYS A 50 -23.41 -10.95 42.01
C LYS A 50 -22.54 -12.17 42.30
N ASN A 51 -23.21 -13.22 42.75
CA ASN A 51 -22.68 -14.47 43.29
C ASN A 51 -21.39 -14.96 42.61
N PRO A 52 -20.32 -15.28 43.38
CA PRO A 52 -19.05 -15.76 42.82
C PRO A 52 -19.19 -17.08 42.06
N VAL A 53 -20.25 -17.85 42.32
CA VAL A 53 -20.49 -19.15 41.69
C VAL A 53 -20.75 -19.04 40.18
N PHE A 54 -21.37 -17.96 39.71
CA PHE A 54 -21.72 -17.84 38.28
C PHE A 54 -20.50 -17.55 37.39
N GLY A 55 -19.48 -16.86 37.93
CA GLY A 55 -18.23 -16.58 37.21
C GLY A 55 -17.40 -17.84 36.95
N TYR A 56 -17.33 -18.76 37.92
CA TYR A 56 -16.56 -19.99 37.76
C TYR A 56 -17.18 -20.97 36.77
N VAL A 57 -18.52 -21.02 36.66
CA VAL A 57 -19.21 -21.89 35.70
C VAL A 57 -19.08 -21.37 34.27
N LEU A 58 -19.09 -20.06 34.06
CA LEU A 58 -18.85 -19.46 32.73
C LEU A 58 -17.39 -19.58 32.29
N ALA A 59 -16.44 -19.46 33.21
CA ALA A 59 -15.02 -19.61 32.89
C ALA A 59 -14.66 -21.07 32.52
N SER A 60 -15.27 -22.05 33.19
CA SER A 60 -14.99 -23.47 32.93
C SER A 60 -15.59 -23.98 31.62
N THR A 61 -16.79 -23.53 31.25
CA THR A 61 -17.38 -23.88 29.94
C THR A 61 -16.59 -23.30 28.78
N PHE A 62 -16.07 -22.07 28.93
CA PHE A 62 -15.20 -21.45 27.93
C PHE A 62 -13.87 -22.20 27.78
N ALA A 63 -13.28 -22.65 28.89
CA ALA A 63 -12.04 -23.45 28.85
C ALA A 63 -12.23 -24.79 28.15
N ILE A 64 -13.36 -25.48 28.37
CA ILE A 64 -13.65 -26.77 27.70
C ILE A 64 -13.87 -26.56 26.19
N ALA A 65 -14.60 -25.50 25.80
CA ALA A 65 -14.79 -25.16 24.39
C ALA A 65 -13.45 -24.82 23.70
N LEU A 66 -12.58 -24.06 24.37
CA LEU A 66 -11.24 -23.73 23.87
C LEU A 66 -10.36 -24.98 23.73
N PHE A 67 -10.39 -25.88 24.71
CA PHE A 67 -9.62 -27.13 24.66
C PHE A 67 -10.13 -28.07 23.56
N SER A 68 -11.43 -28.05 23.29
CA SER A 68 -12.04 -28.86 22.21
C SER A 68 -11.65 -28.33 20.82
N LEU A 69 -11.55 -27.00 20.66
CA LEU A 69 -11.05 -26.35 19.45
C LEU A 69 -9.55 -26.64 19.20
N ILE A 70 -8.74 -26.70 20.26
CA ILE A 70 -7.31 -27.00 20.15
C ILE A 70 -7.06 -28.49 19.89
N ALA A 71 -7.89 -29.38 20.47
CA ALA A 71 -7.73 -30.83 20.33
C ALA A 71 -8.31 -31.40 19.02
N ALA A 72 -9.28 -30.72 18.40
CA ALA A 72 -9.90 -31.13 17.14
C ALA A 72 -8.91 -31.48 16.00
N PRO A 73 -7.85 -30.69 15.72
CA PRO A 73 -6.88 -31.04 14.69
C PRO A 73 -6.03 -32.28 15.01
N TYR A 74 -5.93 -32.70 16.27
CA TYR A 74 -5.17 -33.90 16.68
C TYR A 74 -5.98 -35.19 16.67
N LEU A 75 -7.31 -35.10 16.57
CA LEU A 75 -8.22 -36.25 16.52
C LEU A 75 -8.67 -36.62 15.10
N LEU A 76 -8.38 -35.77 14.12
CA LEU A 76 -8.54 -36.13 12.72
C LEU A 76 -7.46 -37.16 12.35
N PRO A 77 -7.81 -38.23 11.61
CA PRO A 77 -6.81 -39.14 11.07
C PRO A 77 -5.81 -38.31 10.27
N SER A 78 -4.52 -38.46 10.59
CA SER A 78 -3.43 -37.81 9.87
C SER A 78 -3.64 -38.04 8.37
N VAL A 79 -3.98 -36.97 7.66
CA VAL A 79 -3.83 -36.94 6.20
C VAL A 79 -2.38 -37.35 5.95
N SER A 80 -2.19 -38.44 5.22
CA SER A 80 -0.87 -38.91 4.82
C SER A 80 -0.16 -37.73 4.17
N VAL A 81 0.85 -37.20 4.88
CA VAL A 81 1.80 -36.23 4.35
C VAL A 81 2.28 -36.79 3.01
N PRO A 82 2.16 -36.05 1.90
CA PRO A 82 2.66 -36.53 0.63
C PRO A 82 4.12 -36.93 0.81
N GLU A 83 4.39 -38.14 0.35
CA GLU A 83 5.68 -38.80 0.34
C GLU A 83 6.73 -37.80 -0.18
N HIS A 84 7.82 -37.67 0.58
CA HIS A 84 9.04 -36.89 0.30
C HIS A 84 9.14 -36.43 -1.16
N VAL A 85 9.28 -35.12 -1.41
CA VAL A 85 9.63 -34.58 -2.74
C VAL A 85 10.90 -35.28 -3.21
N GLU A 86 10.75 -36.35 -4.00
CA GLU A 86 11.86 -37.04 -4.62
C GLU A 86 12.59 -36.00 -5.48
N ASN A 87 13.92 -35.93 -5.33
CA ASN A 87 14.75 -35.12 -6.19
C ASN A 87 14.33 -35.36 -7.64
N VAL A 88 13.97 -34.28 -8.34
CA VAL A 88 13.58 -34.36 -9.75
C VAL A 88 14.71 -35.07 -10.49
N PRO A 89 14.45 -36.20 -11.16
CA PRO A 89 15.49 -36.97 -11.81
C PRO A 89 16.27 -36.09 -12.80
N GLY A 90 17.54 -35.81 -12.49
CA GLY A 90 18.45 -35.07 -13.38
C GLY A 90 18.69 -33.59 -13.08
N MET A 91 18.08 -33.02 -12.03
CA MET A 91 18.35 -31.63 -11.64
C MET A 91 19.10 -31.55 -10.30
N ASP A 92 20.32 -31.03 -10.32
CA ASP A 92 21.06 -30.67 -9.10
C ASP A 92 20.65 -29.26 -8.68
N PHE A 93 19.85 -29.18 -7.63
CA PHE A 93 19.34 -27.92 -7.09
C PHE A 93 20.46 -26.99 -6.62
N GLU A 94 21.50 -27.55 -5.99
CA GLU A 94 22.61 -26.76 -5.45
C GLU A 94 23.44 -26.17 -6.59
N GLU A 95 23.65 -26.94 -7.66
CA GLU A 95 24.30 -26.44 -8.89
C GLU A 95 23.47 -25.32 -9.54
N THR A 96 22.14 -25.49 -9.58
CA THR A 96 21.20 -24.54 -10.18
C THR A 96 21.23 -23.17 -9.46
N ILE A 97 21.24 -23.17 -8.12
CA ILE A 97 21.34 -21.93 -7.33
C ILE A 97 22.77 -21.35 -7.35
N ALA A 98 23.80 -22.18 -7.40
CA ALA A 98 25.17 -21.71 -7.50
C ALA A 98 25.44 -21.01 -8.84
N GLY A 99 24.81 -21.47 -9.92
CA GLY A 99 24.97 -20.93 -11.27
C GLY A 99 24.15 -19.67 -11.59
N ASN A 100 23.19 -19.28 -10.75
CA ASN A 100 22.31 -18.14 -11.00
C ASN A 100 22.06 -17.33 -9.71
N ASP A 101 22.69 -16.14 -9.62
CA ASP A 101 22.55 -15.26 -8.45
C ASP A 101 21.10 -14.77 -8.26
N ALA A 102 20.34 -14.57 -9.34
CA ALA A 102 18.91 -14.21 -9.26
C ALA A 102 18.09 -15.32 -8.59
N TYR A 103 18.35 -16.58 -8.93
CA TYR A 103 17.69 -17.72 -8.27
C TYR A 103 18.06 -17.82 -6.79
N ARG A 104 19.32 -17.54 -6.44
CA ARG A 104 19.75 -17.51 -5.03
C ARG A 104 18.99 -16.46 -4.24
N GLU A 105 18.92 -15.22 -4.75
CA GLU A 105 18.19 -14.14 -4.10
C GLU A 105 16.70 -14.47 -3.94
N PHE A 106 16.07 -14.99 -5.01
CA PHE A 106 14.66 -15.39 -4.98
C PHE A 106 14.40 -16.47 -3.92
N TYR A 107 15.27 -17.47 -3.87
CA TYR A 107 15.20 -18.57 -2.90
C TYR A 107 15.34 -18.07 -1.46
N GLU A 108 16.33 -17.22 -1.18
CA GLU A 108 16.56 -16.66 0.15
C GLU A 108 15.37 -15.81 0.63
N ASN A 109 14.81 -14.97 -0.25
CA ASN A 109 13.68 -14.10 0.08
C ASN A 109 12.42 -14.91 0.44
N ILE A 110 12.08 -15.95 -0.33
CA ILE A 110 10.92 -16.80 -0.03
C ILE A 110 11.16 -17.63 1.23
N SER A 111 12.32 -18.28 1.33
CA SER A 111 12.65 -19.15 2.47
C SER A 111 12.62 -18.39 3.79
N LYS A 112 13.14 -17.16 3.79
CA LYS A 112 13.12 -16.27 4.95
C LYS A 112 11.69 -15.86 5.34
N THR A 113 10.83 -15.61 4.36
CA THR A 113 9.45 -15.15 4.57
C THR A 113 8.57 -16.27 5.11
N LEU A 114 8.72 -17.49 4.59
CA LEU A 114 7.92 -18.65 4.99
C LEU A 114 8.49 -19.42 6.19
N GLY A 115 9.78 -19.24 6.48
CA GLY A 115 10.49 -19.97 7.51
C GLY A 115 10.82 -21.43 7.14
N THR A 116 10.55 -21.83 5.90
CA THR A 116 10.86 -23.16 5.36
C THR A 116 11.43 -23.06 3.94
N PRO A 117 12.44 -23.86 3.57
CA PRO A 117 13.05 -23.81 2.24
C PRO A 117 12.24 -24.50 1.14
N GLU A 118 11.38 -25.46 1.46
CA GLU A 118 10.70 -26.33 0.49
C GLU A 118 9.87 -25.55 -0.54
N PRO A 119 9.01 -24.58 -0.15
CA PRO A 119 8.23 -23.80 -1.10
C PRO A 119 9.12 -22.94 -2.02
N ALA A 120 10.26 -22.47 -1.51
CA ALA A 120 11.22 -21.73 -2.32
C ALA A 120 11.86 -22.63 -3.39
N LYS A 121 12.17 -23.89 -3.07
CA LYS A 121 12.72 -24.85 -4.06
C LYS A 121 11.77 -25.07 -5.23
N ILE A 122 10.48 -25.22 -4.95
CA ILE A 122 9.43 -25.42 -5.95
C ILE A 122 9.37 -24.25 -6.93
N VAL A 123 9.51 -23.02 -6.43
CA VAL A 123 9.55 -21.82 -7.26
C VAL A 123 10.78 -21.80 -8.17
N ILE A 124 11.95 -22.20 -7.66
CA ILE A 124 13.15 -22.29 -8.51
C ILE A 124 12.99 -23.37 -9.58
N TYR A 125 12.45 -24.53 -9.23
CA TYR A 125 12.14 -25.58 -10.20
C TYR A 125 11.16 -25.10 -11.27
N TYR A 126 10.13 -24.34 -10.89
CA TYR A 126 9.19 -23.74 -11.82
C TYR A 126 9.91 -22.87 -12.87
N PHE A 127 10.77 -21.94 -12.46
CA PHE A 127 11.53 -21.10 -13.40
C PHE A 127 12.50 -21.92 -14.26
N GLU A 128 13.09 -22.97 -13.69
CA GLU A 128 14.02 -23.81 -14.40
C GLU A 128 13.33 -24.66 -15.47
N PHE A 129 12.13 -25.19 -15.21
CA PHE A 129 11.36 -25.89 -16.25
C PHE A 129 10.86 -24.95 -17.34
N LEU A 130 10.53 -23.70 -17.01
CA LEU A 130 10.27 -22.68 -18.03
C LEU A 130 11.51 -22.46 -18.92
N ARG A 131 12.69 -22.33 -18.31
CA ARG A 131 13.97 -22.15 -19.03
C ARG A 131 14.27 -23.31 -19.98
N GLN A 132 14.04 -24.53 -19.50
CA GLN A 132 14.27 -25.76 -20.25
C GLN A 132 13.15 -26.08 -21.26
N LYS A 133 12.04 -25.33 -21.22
CA LYS A 133 10.82 -25.60 -21.99
C LYS A 133 10.26 -27.01 -21.75
N ASP A 134 10.40 -27.54 -20.53
CA ASP A 134 9.93 -28.88 -20.13
C ASP A 134 8.51 -28.84 -19.56
N ALA A 135 7.53 -28.92 -20.45
CA ALA A 135 6.11 -28.89 -20.09
C ALA A 135 5.68 -30.09 -19.22
N ASP A 136 6.32 -31.25 -19.40
CA ASP A 136 5.96 -32.49 -18.70
C ASP A 136 6.41 -32.48 -17.24
N SER A 137 7.53 -31.84 -16.94
CA SER A 137 7.96 -31.60 -15.57
C SER A 137 7.21 -30.42 -14.96
N LEU A 138 7.02 -29.33 -15.71
CA LEU A 138 6.33 -28.13 -15.22
C LEU A 138 4.92 -28.43 -14.69
N LYS A 139 4.13 -29.22 -15.43
CA LYS A 139 2.74 -29.54 -15.05
C LYS A 139 2.60 -30.22 -13.67
N LYS A 140 3.65 -30.89 -13.17
CA LYS A 140 3.63 -31.57 -11.86
C LYS A 140 3.55 -30.59 -10.69
N TYR A 141 4.03 -29.37 -10.91
CA TYR A 141 4.08 -28.30 -9.90
C TYR A 141 2.90 -27.34 -10.00
N LEU A 142 2.01 -27.55 -10.98
CA LEU A 142 0.81 -26.76 -11.18
C LEU A 142 -0.38 -27.42 -10.46
N LEU A 143 -1.21 -26.66 -9.73
CA LEU A 143 -2.33 -27.21 -8.95
C LEU A 143 -3.38 -27.92 -9.82
N GLU A 144 -3.68 -27.33 -10.98
CA GLU A 144 -4.62 -27.87 -11.97
C GLU A 144 -3.95 -28.09 -13.35
N GLY A 145 -2.62 -28.18 -13.38
CA GLY A 145 -1.87 -28.15 -14.65
C GLY A 145 -2.07 -29.38 -15.50
N ASP A 146 -2.75 -29.21 -16.62
CA ASP A 146 -2.58 -30.09 -17.76
C ASP A 146 -1.35 -29.70 -18.59
N LEU A 147 -1.04 -30.54 -19.59
CA LEU A 147 0.08 -30.29 -20.49
C LEU A 147 -0.10 -28.98 -21.29
N GLN A 148 -1.35 -28.62 -21.60
CA GLN A 148 -1.66 -27.42 -22.37
C GLN A 148 -1.31 -26.16 -21.59
N THR A 149 -1.73 -26.09 -20.32
CA THR A 149 -1.42 -24.98 -19.40
C THR A 149 0.09 -24.78 -19.26
N ALA A 150 0.83 -25.87 -19.10
CA ALA A 150 2.29 -25.82 -19.04
C ALA A 150 2.91 -25.26 -20.33
N GLN A 151 2.40 -25.66 -21.51
CA GLN A 151 2.84 -25.14 -22.80
C GLN A 151 2.53 -23.65 -22.98
N GLU A 152 1.35 -23.21 -22.57
CA GLU A 152 0.95 -21.80 -22.62
C GLU A 152 1.87 -20.92 -21.75
N LEU A 153 2.27 -21.40 -20.57
CA LEU A 153 3.23 -20.69 -19.71
C LEU A 153 4.63 -20.62 -20.33
N ILE A 154 5.11 -21.70 -20.93
CA ILE A 154 6.40 -21.73 -21.62
C ILE A 154 6.41 -20.72 -22.77
N LEU A 155 5.33 -20.65 -23.56
CA LEU A 155 5.19 -19.68 -24.64
C LEU A 155 5.09 -18.25 -24.11
N ARG A 156 4.35 -18.02 -23.01
CA ARG A 156 4.20 -16.69 -22.41
C ARG A 156 5.52 -16.10 -21.96
N TYR A 157 6.36 -16.91 -21.33
CA TYR A 157 7.67 -16.49 -20.83
C TYR A 157 8.80 -16.78 -21.82
N GLU A 158 8.47 -16.99 -23.09
CA GLU A 158 9.46 -17.10 -24.15
C GLU A 158 10.20 -15.77 -24.31
N GLY A 159 11.52 -15.78 -24.13
CA GLY A 159 12.34 -14.57 -24.16
C GLY A 159 12.69 -14.00 -22.79
N MET A 160 12.16 -14.56 -21.69
CA MET A 160 12.58 -14.22 -20.34
C MET A 160 14.09 -14.45 -20.15
N ASP A 161 14.80 -13.42 -19.69
CA ASP A 161 16.15 -13.57 -19.16
C ASP A 161 16.10 -14.06 -17.70
N HIS A 162 16.33 -15.35 -17.52
CA HIS A 162 16.32 -16.02 -16.22
C HIS A 162 17.38 -15.51 -15.24
N SER A 163 18.41 -14.80 -15.72
CA SER A 163 19.42 -14.18 -14.86
C SER A 163 19.01 -12.79 -14.36
N SER A 164 17.96 -12.22 -14.94
CA SER A 164 17.42 -10.90 -14.59
C SER A 164 16.20 -10.95 -13.66
N ILE A 165 15.76 -12.15 -13.28
CA ILE A 165 14.58 -12.34 -12.43
C ILE A 165 14.83 -11.68 -11.07
N ALA A 166 13.97 -10.76 -10.68
CA ALA A 166 14.03 -10.09 -9.39
C ALA A 166 12.77 -10.37 -8.59
N PHE A 167 12.93 -10.74 -7.32
CA PHE A 167 11.83 -10.82 -6.38
C PHE A 167 11.39 -9.41 -5.99
N GLU A 168 10.11 -9.10 -6.15
CA GLU A 168 9.56 -7.77 -5.83
C GLU A 168 8.85 -7.78 -4.47
N ASN A 169 7.90 -8.71 -4.29
CA ASN A 169 7.09 -8.77 -3.08
C ASN A 169 6.38 -10.13 -2.93
N MET A 170 5.95 -10.43 -1.71
CA MET A 170 5.13 -11.61 -1.38
C MET A 170 4.04 -11.22 -0.39
N VAL A 171 2.78 -11.44 -0.79
CA VAL A 171 1.61 -11.03 -0.01
C VAL A 171 0.80 -12.26 0.37
N PRO A 172 0.39 -12.43 1.65
CA PRO A 172 -0.55 -13.48 2.01
C PRO A 172 -1.87 -13.31 1.25
N SER A 173 -2.35 -14.37 0.59
CA SER A 173 -3.62 -14.34 -0.13
C SER A 173 -4.81 -14.53 0.83
N LYS A 174 -6.02 -14.20 0.35
CA LYS A 174 -7.28 -14.47 1.09
C LYS A 174 -7.56 -15.96 1.23
N ALA A 175 -7.03 -16.78 0.31
CA ALA A 175 -7.08 -18.22 0.43
C ALA A 175 -6.11 -18.71 1.54
N LYS A 176 -6.56 -19.68 2.33
CA LYS A 176 -5.81 -20.14 3.49
C LYS A 176 -4.52 -20.83 3.01
N HIS A 177 -3.38 -20.46 3.58
CA HIS A 177 -2.06 -21.05 3.28
C HIS A 177 -1.51 -20.79 1.87
N SER A 178 -1.95 -19.72 1.22
CA SER A 178 -1.38 -19.30 -0.05
C SER A 178 -0.81 -17.89 -0.01
N TYR A 179 0.17 -17.67 -0.88
CA TYR A 179 0.90 -16.41 -1.01
C TYR A 179 0.99 -16.03 -2.47
N GLU A 180 0.73 -14.77 -2.77
CA GLU A 180 0.93 -14.22 -4.09
C GLU A 180 2.32 -13.60 -4.16
N ILE A 181 3.14 -14.13 -5.07
CA ILE A 181 4.52 -13.70 -5.28
C ILE A 181 4.58 -12.86 -6.54
N TYR A 182 5.22 -11.70 -6.44
CA TYR A 182 5.43 -10.75 -7.51
C TYR A 182 6.91 -10.71 -7.86
N PHE A 183 7.20 -10.70 -9.15
CA PHE A 183 8.55 -10.68 -9.67
C PHE A 183 8.64 -9.84 -10.93
N SER A 184 9.85 -9.41 -11.27
CA SER A 184 10.15 -8.77 -12.56
C SER A 184 11.29 -9.46 -13.28
N TYR A 185 11.39 -9.27 -14.59
CA TYR A 185 12.42 -9.85 -15.45
C TYR A 185 12.59 -9.01 -16.72
N MET A 186 13.75 -9.11 -17.36
CA MET A 186 14.00 -8.56 -18.68
C MET A 186 13.49 -9.52 -19.76
N ASP A 187 12.70 -9.01 -20.69
CA ASP A 187 12.31 -9.75 -21.89
C ASP A 187 13.29 -9.43 -23.02
N LEU A 188 14.07 -10.42 -23.44
CA LEU A 188 15.11 -10.28 -24.45
C LEU A 188 14.55 -10.01 -25.85
N ALA A 189 13.28 -10.30 -26.13
CA ALA A 189 12.68 -10.06 -27.43
C ALA A 189 12.30 -8.59 -27.65
N VAL A 190 11.92 -7.89 -26.58
CA VAL A 190 11.51 -6.48 -26.60
C VAL A 190 12.46 -5.53 -25.88
N GLU A 191 13.47 -6.07 -25.17
CA GLU A 191 14.42 -5.33 -24.35
C GLU A 191 13.75 -4.46 -23.26
N GLU A 192 12.62 -4.94 -22.74
CA GLU A 192 11.84 -4.26 -21.71
C GLU A 192 11.70 -5.10 -20.44
N ARG A 193 11.63 -4.41 -19.30
CA ARG A 193 11.37 -5.05 -18.02
C ARG A 193 9.87 -5.34 -17.89
N LYS A 194 9.53 -6.62 -17.75
CA LYS A 194 8.16 -7.09 -17.50
C LYS A 194 8.02 -7.54 -16.05
N SER A 195 6.78 -7.55 -15.58
CA SER A 195 6.41 -8.04 -14.25
C SER A 195 5.48 -9.24 -14.39
N GLY A 196 5.63 -10.21 -13.50
CA GLY A 196 4.77 -11.37 -13.39
C GLY A 196 4.34 -11.61 -11.95
N SER A 197 3.34 -12.45 -11.79
CA SER A 197 2.90 -12.93 -10.48
C SER A 197 2.43 -14.37 -10.53
N PHE A 198 2.57 -15.09 -9.42
CA PHE A 198 1.97 -16.40 -9.27
C PHE A 198 1.53 -16.66 -7.83
N LEU A 199 0.55 -17.55 -7.68
CA LEU A 199 0.05 -17.98 -6.38
C LEU A 199 0.75 -19.27 -5.93
N LEU A 200 1.40 -19.24 -4.77
CA LEU A 200 2.07 -20.36 -4.13
C LEU A 200 1.21 -20.91 -3.00
N GLU A 201 0.80 -22.18 -3.08
CA GLU A 201 0.09 -22.90 -2.01
C GLU A 201 1.08 -23.73 -1.18
N THR A 202 1.19 -23.37 0.09
CA THR A 202 2.19 -23.97 1.00
C THR A 202 1.76 -25.30 1.61
N MET A 203 0.48 -25.65 1.58
CA MET A 203 0.00 -26.94 2.11
C MET A 203 0.31 -28.11 1.18
N ASP A 204 0.13 -27.90 -0.11
CA ASP A 204 0.28 -28.95 -1.12
C ASP A 204 1.59 -28.82 -1.90
N GLU A 205 2.44 -27.85 -1.54
CA GLU A 205 3.73 -27.61 -2.21
C GLU A 205 3.57 -27.43 -3.73
N LYS A 206 2.48 -26.74 -4.12
CA LYS A 206 2.07 -26.53 -5.51
C LYS A 206 1.91 -25.04 -5.83
N ILE A 207 2.11 -24.70 -7.10
CA ILE A 207 1.87 -23.37 -7.66
C ILE A 207 0.53 -23.42 -8.37
N VAL A 208 -0.39 -22.53 -7.98
CA VAL A 208 -1.82 -22.66 -8.32
C VAL A 208 -2.12 -22.03 -9.67
N TYR A 209 -1.60 -20.82 -9.90
CA TYR A 209 -1.77 -20.07 -11.14
C TYR A 209 -0.62 -19.11 -11.34
N VAL A 210 -0.26 -18.91 -12.60
CA VAL A 210 0.59 -17.81 -13.04
C VAL A 210 -0.29 -16.92 -13.91
N SER A 211 -0.86 -15.90 -13.28
CA SER A 211 -1.55 -14.84 -13.97
C SER A 211 -0.55 -13.72 -14.17
N ASP A 212 -0.47 -13.16 -15.38
CA ASP A 212 -0.18 -11.73 -15.42
C ASP A 212 -1.24 -11.10 -14.51
N PRO A 213 -0.90 -10.21 -13.57
CA PRO A 213 -1.93 -9.53 -12.81
C PRO A 213 -2.93 -9.03 -13.85
N PRO A 214 -4.24 -9.38 -13.78
CA PRO A 214 -5.20 -8.83 -14.73
C PRO A 214 -4.96 -7.32 -14.79
N GLU A 215 -5.10 -6.68 -15.95
CA GLU A 215 -4.93 -5.21 -16.01
C GLU A 215 -5.79 -4.51 -14.93
N GLU A 216 -6.86 -5.16 -14.48
CA GLU A 216 -7.71 -4.77 -13.36
C GLU A 216 -7.10 -5.01 -11.95
N GLU A 217 -6.21 -5.99 -11.72
CA GLU A 217 -5.44 -6.13 -10.47
C GLU A 217 -4.12 -5.33 -10.48
N LYS A 218 -3.54 -5.01 -11.65
CA LYS A 218 -2.58 -3.89 -11.75
C LYS A 218 -3.22 -2.59 -11.28
N ARG A 219 -4.49 -2.36 -11.61
CA ARG A 219 -5.30 -1.27 -11.02
C ARG A 219 -5.58 -1.47 -9.53
N ALA A 220 -5.80 -2.71 -9.05
CA ALA A 220 -6.13 -2.96 -7.64
C ALA A 220 -4.95 -2.84 -6.66
N LYS A 221 -3.70 -2.99 -7.12
CA LYS A 221 -2.52 -2.66 -6.30
C LYS A 221 -2.19 -1.17 -6.25
N ALA A 222 -2.67 -0.41 -7.24
CA ALA A 222 -2.59 1.05 -7.26
C ALA A 222 -3.66 1.76 -6.40
N THR A 223 -4.67 1.04 -5.90
CA THR A 223 -5.82 1.65 -5.20
C THR A 223 -5.77 1.57 -3.68
N ASN A 224 -4.78 0.90 -3.06
CA ASN A 224 -4.64 0.93 -1.60
C ASN A 224 -3.93 2.21 -1.12
N PHE A 225 -4.16 3.32 -1.81
CA PHE A 225 -3.88 4.65 -1.29
C PHE A 225 -4.84 4.90 -0.11
N GLU A 226 -4.38 4.52 1.07
CA GLU A 226 -5.05 4.80 2.34
C GLU A 226 -4.07 5.48 3.28
N LEU A 227 -4.57 6.51 3.97
CA LEU A 227 -3.87 7.07 5.10
C LEU A 227 -3.95 6.08 6.26
N THR A 228 -2.81 5.83 6.90
CA THR A 228 -2.79 5.17 8.21
C THR A 228 -3.58 6.01 9.22
N LYS A 229 -3.91 5.44 10.37
CA LYS A 229 -4.65 6.17 11.40
C LYS A 229 -3.91 7.44 11.85
N GLU A 230 -2.59 7.37 12.03
CA GLU A 230 -1.78 8.52 12.42
C GLU A 230 -1.78 9.61 11.34
N GLU A 231 -1.65 9.23 10.07
CA GLU A 231 -1.70 10.16 8.94
C GLU A 231 -3.08 10.80 8.78
N SER A 232 -4.15 10.01 8.93
CA SER A 232 -5.53 10.48 8.85
C SER A 232 -5.87 11.46 9.97
N ASP A 233 -5.46 11.16 11.20
CA ASP A 233 -5.62 12.07 12.34
C ASP A 233 -4.83 13.38 12.09
N ALA A 234 -3.56 13.30 11.67
CA ALA A 234 -2.74 14.47 11.37
C ALA A 234 -3.33 15.31 10.24
N TYR A 235 -3.82 14.68 9.17
CA TYR A 235 -4.49 15.35 8.05
C TYR A 235 -5.79 16.04 8.48
N GLY A 236 -6.61 15.37 9.27
CA GLY A 236 -7.85 15.93 9.80
C GLY A 236 -7.62 17.17 10.67
N TRP A 237 -6.56 17.18 11.49
CA TRP A 237 -6.20 18.38 12.25
C TRP A 237 -5.58 19.47 11.37
N PHE A 238 -4.73 19.08 10.43
CA PHE A 238 -4.05 20.01 9.53
C PHE A 238 -5.02 20.73 8.60
N THR A 239 -6.06 20.08 8.07
CA THR A 239 -7.09 20.71 7.22
C THR A 239 -7.87 21.81 7.93
N LEU A 240 -7.97 21.79 9.26
CA LEU A 240 -8.75 22.76 10.03
C LEU A 240 -8.05 24.11 10.23
N ASP A 241 -6.73 24.12 10.46
CA ASP A 241 -5.99 25.33 10.84
C ASP A 241 -4.61 25.47 10.16
N HIS A 242 -4.22 24.53 9.30
CA HIS A 242 -2.90 24.43 8.65
C HIS A 242 -1.71 24.52 9.61
N ASN A 243 -1.90 24.11 10.86
CA ASN A 243 -0.86 24.14 11.86
C ASN A 243 0.18 23.04 11.62
N ARG A 244 1.39 23.48 11.28
CA ARG A 244 2.51 22.61 10.91
C ARG A 244 2.99 21.69 12.04
N GLN A 245 2.62 21.95 13.29
CA GLN A 245 2.97 21.06 14.40
C GLN A 245 2.44 19.64 14.20
N TYR A 246 1.30 19.48 13.51
CA TYR A 246 0.74 18.16 13.20
C TYR A 246 1.58 17.36 12.21
N LEU A 247 2.51 18.00 11.49
CA LEU A 247 3.36 17.37 10.47
C LEU A 247 4.75 16.98 11.00
N LYS A 248 5.17 17.46 12.18
CA LYS A 248 6.55 17.32 12.66
C LYS A 248 7.03 15.89 12.87
N GLU A 249 6.12 15.00 13.25
CA GLU A 249 6.44 13.60 13.51
C GLU A 249 6.22 12.72 12.28
N LEU A 250 5.69 13.28 11.20
CA LEU A 250 5.41 12.54 9.97
C LEU A 250 6.67 12.34 9.14
N SER A 251 6.74 11.16 8.51
CA SER A 251 7.77 10.87 7.53
C SER A 251 7.57 11.69 6.25
N PRO A 252 8.61 11.89 5.43
CA PRO A 252 8.47 12.55 4.12
C PRO A 252 7.39 11.90 3.24
N ILE A 253 7.34 10.56 3.22
CA ILE A 253 6.34 9.79 2.47
C ILE A 253 4.94 10.08 3.01
N SER A 254 4.76 10.11 4.34
CA SER A 254 3.48 10.43 4.96
C SER A 254 2.99 11.83 4.58
N ILE A 255 3.87 12.83 4.54
CA ILE A 255 3.53 14.19 4.11
C ILE A 255 3.14 14.23 2.63
N ALA A 256 3.86 13.48 1.79
CA ALA A 256 3.50 13.34 0.38
C ALA A 256 2.14 12.64 0.18
N LYS A 257 1.80 11.66 1.02
CA LYS A 257 0.46 11.07 1.04
C LYS A 257 -0.59 12.11 1.45
N LEU A 258 -0.34 12.95 2.44
CA LEU A 258 -1.29 14.02 2.79
C LEU A 258 -1.53 14.98 1.63
N TYR A 259 -0.50 15.25 0.83
CA TYR A 259 -0.60 16.08 -0.36
C TYR A 259 -1.50 15.44 -1.43
N VAL A 260 -1.31 14.14 -1.68
CA VAL A 260 -2.16 13.39 -2.61
C VAL A 260 -3.60 13.32 -2.09
N GLN A 261 -3.80 13.10 -0.78
CA GLN A 261 -5.13 13.09 -0.18
C GLN A 261 -5.84 14.45 -0.34
N ALA A 262 -5.14 15.56 -0.13
CA ALA A 262 -5.68 16.90 -0.36
C ALA A 262 -6.13 17.11 -1.80
N GLN A 263 -5.38 16.57 -2.77
CA GLN A 263 -5.76 16.60 -4.18
C GLN A 263 -7.01 15.74 -4.47
N LEU A 264 -7.10 14.55 -3.87
CA LEU A 264 -8.26 13.67 -3.99
C LEU A 264 -9.54 14.29 -3.38
N ASP A 265 -9.41 15.03 -2.29
CA ASP A 265 -10.51 15.74 -1.62
C ASP A 265 -10.85 17.08 -2.30
N LYS A 266 -10.08 17.47 -3.32
CA LYS A 266 -10.12 18.80 -3.96
C LYS A 266 -9.94 19.96 -2.96
N ASP A 267 -9.26 19.71 -1.85
CA ASP A 267 -8.87 20.72 -0.87
C ASP A 267 -7.53 21.35 -1.28
N TYR A 268 -7.59 22.17 -2.31
CA TYR A 268 -6.41 22.84 -2.86
C TYR A 268 -5.77 23.84 -1.88
N SER A 269 -6.52 24.31 -0.88
CA SER A 269 -5.99 25.16 0.19
C SER A 269 -5.03 24.36 1.09
N THR A 270 -5.47 23.16 1.53
CA THR A 270 -4.61 22.25 2.29
C THR A 270 -3.48 21.70 1.45
N GLN A 271 -3.73 21.37 0.18
CA GLN A 271 -2.68 20.96 -0.76
C GLN A 271 -1.58 22.03 -0.86
N TYR A 272 -1.98 23.29 -1.00
CA TYR A 272 -1.04 24.41 -1.07
C TYR A 272 -0.22 24.56 0.22
N ALA A 273 -0.85 24.41 1.38
CA ALA A 273 -0.18 24.51 2.67
C ALA A 273 0.91 23.44 2.91
N LEU A 274 0.85 22.33 2.16
CA LEU A 274 1.84 21.25 2.18
C LEU A 274 3.06 21.51 1.28
N TYR A 275 3.03 22.54 0.43
CA TYR A 275 4.24 23.01 -0.24
C TYR A 275 5.21 23.70 0.71
N THR A 276 6.49 23.68 0.35
CA THR A 276 7.55 24.37 1.08
C THR A 276 7.21 25.84 1.31
N SER A 277 7.45 26.31 2.53
CA SER A 277 7.21 27.71 2.87
C SER A 277 8.45 28.58 2.73
N ARG A 278 9.59 28.01 2.36
CA ARG A 278 10.83 28.74 2.14
C ARG A 278 10.68 29.75 1.00
N GLU A 279 11.01 31.02 1.27
CA GLU A 279 10.85 32.10 0.28
C GLU A 279 11.73 31.90 -0.96
N ASP A 280 12.93 31.32 -0.80
CA ASP A 280 13.87 31.06 -1.91
C ASP A 280 13.43 29.92 -2.84
N ARG A 281 12.44 29.12 -2.43
CA ARG A 281 11.95 27.94 -3.17
C ARG A 281 10.47 28.03 -3.54
N ARG A 282 9.76 29.06 -3.08
CA ARG A 282 8.35 29.27 -3.41
C ARG A 282 8.22 29.83 -4.82
N LEU A 283 7.49 29.13 -5.68
CA LEU A 283 7.33 29.54 -7.09
C LEU A 283 6.08 30.39 -7.34
N TRP A 284 5.00 30.15 -6.60
CA TRP A 284 3.73 30.85 -6.77
C TRP A 284 3.00 31.08 -5.44
N THR A 285 2.07 32.03 -5.43
CA THR A 285 1.19 32.36 -4.31
C THR A 285 0.01 31.39 -4.19
N LEU A 286 -0.71 31.43 -3.07
CA LEU A 286 -1.92 30.61 -2.86
C LEU A 286 -2.96 30.88 -3.94
N GLU A 287 -3.19 32.15 -4.28
CA GLU A 287 -4.17 32.55 -5.30
C GLU A 287 -3.81 31.98 -6.68
N GLU A 288 -2.53 32.05 -7.06
CA GLU A 288 -2.03 31.46 -8.31
C GLU A 288 -2.09 29.93 -8.31
N GLY A 289 -1.78 29.29 -7.17
CA GLY A 289 -1.90 27.84 -7.01
C GLY A 289 -3.35 27.36 -7.15
N LEU A 290 -4.30 28.06 -6.54
CA LEU A 290 -5.73 27.76 -6.66
C LEU A 290 -6.24 27.91 -8.11
N ASP A 291 -5.83 28.98 -8.81
CA ASP A 291 -6.20 29.19 -10.21
C ASP A 291 -5.60 28.12 -11.15
N GLN A 292 -4.43 27.57 -10.81
CA GLN A 292 -3.84 26.45 -11.56
C GLN A 292 -4.57 25.14 -11.28
N SER A 293 -4.81 24.82 -10.01
CA SER A 293 -5.52 23.60 -9.61
C SER A 293 -6.95 23.54 -10.13
N GLU A 294 -7.65 24.68 -10.26
CA GLU A 294 -8.97 24.74 -10.89
C GLU A 294 -8.93 24.45 -12.40
N LYS A 295 -7.81 24.74 -13.08
CA LYS A 295 -7.64 24.44 -14.52
C LYS A 295 -7.24 22.99 -14.77
N GLU A 296 -6.51 22.41 -13.83
CA GLU A 296 -6.02 21.02 -13.85
C GLU A 296 -6.94 20.12 -13.03
N ASP A 297 -8.27 20.25 -13.16
CA ASP A 297 -9.24 19.42 -12.42
C ASP A 297 -9.16 17.95 -12.84
N LEU A 298 -8.13 17.27 -12.36
CA LEU A 298 -7.84 15.87 -12.61
C LEU A 298 -8.87 15.00 -11.89
N SER A 299 -9.28 13.93 -12.56
CA SER A 299 -10.11 12.90 -11.97
C SER A 299 -9.35 12.15 -10.86
N ARG A 300 -10.11 11.51 -9.97
CA ARG A 300 -9.56 10.65 -8.91
C ARG A 300 -8.62 9.59 -9.51
N GLU A 301 -9.02 9.02 -10.63
CA GLU A 301 -8.28 7.98 -11.35
C GLU A 301 -6.94 8.51 -11.86
N GLU A 302 -6.90 9.70 -12.49
CA GLU A 302 -5.66 10.32 -12.99
C GLU A 302 -4.67 10.69 -11.85
N ILE A 303 -5.20 11.14 -10.70
CA ILE A 303 -4.38 11.44 -9.52
C ILE A 303 -3.75 10.16 -8.97
N LEU A 304 -4.54 9.10 -8.81
CA LEU A 304 -4.04 7.83 -8.28
C LEU A 304 -3.08 7.13 -9.25
N ASP A 305 -3.31 7.24 -10.55
CA ASP A 305 -2.43 6.68 -11.57
C ASP A 305 -1.04 7.35 -11.56
N SER A 306 -1.02 8.68 -11.39
CA SER A 306 0.23 9.45 -11.37
C SER A 306 0.98 9.40 -10.04
N LEU A 307 0.27 9.43 -8.91
CA LEU A 307 0.84 9.66 -7.57
C LEU A 307 0.49 8.57 -6.53
N GLY A 308 -0.44 7.66 -6.80
CA GLY A 308 -0.86 6.62 -5.85
C GLY A 308 0.29 5.68 -5.45
N TRP A 309 1.24 5.48 -6.36
CA TRP A 309 2.45 4.67 -6.18
C TRP A 309 3.48 5.29 -5.22
N ILE A 310 3.29 6.52 -4.76
CA ILE A 310 4.20 7.15 -3.80
C ILE A 310 4.27 6.41 -2.45
N THR A 311 3.23 5.65 -2.14
CA THR A 311 3.10 4.86 -0.90
C THR A 311 4.12 3.73 -0.79
N SER A 312 4.58 3.18 -1.92
CA SER A 312 5.65 2.18 -1.99
C SER A 312 7.04 2.77 -2.23
N GLY A 313 7.12 4.11 -2.32
CA GLY A 313 8.35 4.81 -2.63
C GLY A 313 9.37 4.78 -1.50
N LYS A 314 10.62 5.11 -1.86
CA LYS A 314 11.72 5.28 -0.92
C LYS A 314 12.16 6.73 -0.90
N PHE A 315 12.26 7.31 0.29
CA PHE A 315 12.82 8.64 0.45
C PHE A 315 14.35 8.60 0.36
N ILE A 316 14.90 9.40 -0.54
CA ILE A 316 16.33 9.58 -0.75
C ILE A 316 16.68 11.03 -0.45
N LYS A 317 17.53 11.23 0.57
CA LYS A 317 18.05 12.55 0.93
C LYS A 317 19.22 12.89 0.00
N GLU A 318 19.13 14.03 -0.70
CA GLU A 318 20.15 14.50 -1.64
C GLU A 318 21.16 15.43 -0.95
N ASP A 319 20.66 16.42 -0.21
CA ASP A 319 21.45 17.35 0.57
C ASP A 319 20.81 17.62 1.94
N GLU A 320 21.30 18.62 2.69
CA GLU A 320 20.79 18.93 4.03
C GLU A 320 19.29 19.29 4.04
N ILE A 321 18.81 19.95 2.98
CA ILE A 321 17.47 20.53 2.86
C ILE A 321 16.66 19.96 1.70
N SER A 322 17.21 19.11 0.85
CA SER A 322 16.54 18.55 -0.33
C SER A 322 16.60 17.02 -0.36
N GLY A 323 15.56 16.44 -0.95
CA GLY A 323 15.45 15.02 -1.18
C GLY A 323 14.29 14.73 -2.12
N HIS A 324 14.13 13.48 -2.50
CA HIS A 324 12.99 13.05 -3.30
C HIS A 324 12.50 11.69 -2.83
N ILE A 325 11.24 11.40 -3.11
CA ILE A 325 10.68 10.06 -3.01
C ILE A 325 10.82 9.44 -4.40
N GLU A 326 11.61 8.39 -4.49
CA GLU A 326 11.75 7.58 -5.69
C GLU A 326 10.71 6.46 -5.64
N TYR A 327 9.89 6.35 -6.67
CA TYR A 327 8.87 5.32 -6.79
C TYR A 327 8.68 4.91 -8.24
N THR A 328 8.18 3.71 -8.46
CA THR A 328 7.96 3.15 -9.80
C THR A 328 6.48 3.17 -10.11
N ASP A 329 6.11 3.68 -11.29
CA ASP A 329 4.72 3.67 -11.74
C ASP A 329 4.28 2.30 -12.29
N GLU A 330 3.01 2.19 -12.70
CA GLU A 330 2.42 0.96 -13.26
C GLU A 330 3.19 0.36 -14.46
N ASN A 331 3.93 1.19 -15.18
CA ASN A 331 4.66 0.84 -16.39
C ASN A 331 6.14 0.55 -16.12
N GLY A 332 6.56 0.51 -14.85
CA GLY A 332 7.96 0.32 -14.50
C GLY A 332 8.80 1.58 -14.64
N ASN A 333 8.20 2.74 -14.92
CA ASN A 333 8.93 3.99 -15.05
C ASN A 333 9.28 4.54 -13.68
N LEU A 334 10.55 4.87 -13.51
CA LEU A 334 11.04 5.55 -12.32
C LEU A 334 10.51 6.99 -12.29
N LYS A 335 9.77 7.32 -11.25
CA LYS A 335 9.27 8.67 -10.95
C LYS A 335 9.91 9.20 -9.67
N GLY A 336 10.02 10.53 -9.61
CA GLY A 336 10.57 11.24 -8.47
C GLY A 336 9.59 12.29 -7.97
N PHE A 337 9.32 12.29 -6.67
CA PHE A 337 8.53 13.32 -6.00
C PHE A 337 9.45 14.17 -5.12
N ARG A 338 9.71 15.41 -5.53
CA ARG A 338 10.69 16.27 -4.86
C ARG A 338 10.15 16.84 -3.55
N MET A 339 11.02 16.89 -2.55
CA MET A 339 10.73 17.42 -1.23
C MET A 339 11.83 18.35 -0.75
N ILE A 340 11.45 19.38 0.01
CA ILE A 340 12.34 20.35 0.61
C ILE A 340 12.05 20.42 2.12
N MET A 341 13.10 20.42 2.93
CA MET A 341 13.00 20.63 4.37
C MET A 341 12.86 22.14 4.66
N ASP A 342 11.75 22.51 5.28
CA ASP A 342 11.52 23.85 5.80
C ASP A 342 12.41 24.12 7.03
N GLU A 343 12.53 25.39 7.41
CA GLU A 343 13.39 25.83 8.54
C GLU A 343 12.99 25.23 9.90
N ASP A 344 11.75 24.79 10.02
CA ASP A 344 11.19 24.11 11.20
C ASP A 344 11.50 22.60 11.24
N GLY A 345 12.28 22.10 10.27
CA GLY A 345 12.71 20.70 10.16
C GLY A 345 11.68 19.77 9.51
N ILE A 346 10.61 20.33 8.96
CA ILE A 346 9.52 19.56 8.35
C ILE A 346 9.77 19.42 6.85
N TRP A 347 9.73 18.19 6.35
CA TRP A 347 9.78 17.95 4.91
C TRP A 347 8.46 18.37 4.25
N LYS A 348 8.54 19.14 3.18
CA LYS A 348 7.38 19.63 2.43
C LYS A 348 7.56 19.41 0.94
N VAL A 349 6.45 19.46 0.21
CA VAL A 349 6.47 19.26 -1.24
C VAL A 349 7.21 20.41 -1.91
N ALA A 350 8.11 20.08 -2.83
CA ALA A 350 8.78 21.08 -3.66
C ALA A 350 7.82 21.56 -4.75
N PHE A 351 7.84 22.86 -5.07
CA PHE A 351 7.14 23.34 -6.25
C PHE A 351 7.83 22.80 -7.51
N LEU A 352 7.07 22.16 -8.39
CA LEU A 352 7.55 21.80 -9.72
C LEU A 352 7.43 23.02 -10.65
N PRO A 353 8.47 23.34 -11.45
CA PRO A 353 8.34 24.38 -12.45
C PRO A 353 7.28 23.97 -13.47
N VAL A 354 6.37 24.89 -13.78
CA VAL A 354 5.40 24.73 -14.88
C VAL A 354 6.19 24.59 -16.17
N GLN A 355 5.93 23.51 -16.92
CA GLN A 355 6.53 23.30 -18.25
C GLN A 355 5.69 23.94 -19.34
#